data_AF-L9VPV7-F1
#
_entry.id   AF-L9VPV7-F1
#
_cell.length_a   1.000
_cell.length_b   1.000
_cell.length_c   1.000
_cell.angle_alpha   90.00
_cell.angle_beta   90.00
_cell.angle_gamma   90.00
#
_symmetry.space_group_name_H-M   'P 1'
#
loop_
_entity.id
_entity.type
_entity.pdbx_description
1 polymer ?
#
loop_
_entity_poly.entity_id
_entity_poly.type
_entity_poly.pdbx_seq_one_letter_code
_entity_poly.pdbx_strand_id
1 'polypeptide(L)' 'VSTLRMVGYDGALSIEHEDSLTSSREGLEKAVDLLERAIFETEPGEAYWAE' A
#
# COMPACT_ATOMS: atom_id res chain seq x y z
N VAL A 1 0.35 -3.63 2.72
CA VAL A 1 1.59 -4.12 2.07
C VAL A 1 2.39 -5.01 3.03
N SER A 2 2.09 -6.31 3.12
CA SER A 2 2.63 -7.20 4.17
C SER A 2 4.10 -7.55 4.01
N THR A 3 4.52 -7.92 2.79
CA THR A 3 5.93 -8.31 2.54
C THR A 3 6.90 -7.19 2.84
N LEU A 4 6.60 -5.96 2.42
CA LEU A 4 7.44 -4.78 2.67
C LEU A 4 7.58 -4.49 4.17
N ARG A 5 6.50 -4.62 4.95
CA ARG A 5 6.55 -4.51 6.41
C ARG A 5 7.39 -5.62 7.04
N MET A 6 7.23 -6.87 6.59
CA MET A 6 7.98 -8.02 7.13
C MET A 6 9.50 -7.88 6.94
N VAL A 7 9.93 -7.18 5.89
CA VAL A 7 11.36 -6.92 5.62
C VAL A 7 11.86 -5.58 6.17
N GLY A 8 11.03 -4.83 6.90
CA GLY A 8 11.41 -3.53 7.46
C GLY A 8 11.70 -2.46 6.40
N TYR A 9 10.95 -2.44 5.30
CA TYR A 9 11.10 -1.40 4.28
C TYR A 9 10.44 -0.09 4.74
N ASP A 10 11.27 0.94 4.95
CA ASP A 10 10.86 2.29 5.39
C ASP A 10 10.97 3.36 4.28
N GLY A 11 11.13 2.92 3.03
CA GLY A 11 11.24 3.81 1.87
C GLY A 11 9.87 4.26 1.33
N ALA A 12 9.91 5.13 0.31
CA ALA A 12 8.72 5.53 -0.40
C ALA A 12 8.15 4.39 -1.27
N LEU A 13 6.84 4.37 -1.46
CA LEU A 13 6.17 3.62 -2.53
C LEU A 13 5.86 4.59 -3.66
N SER A 14 6.61 4.48 -4.75
CA SER A 14 6.39 5.30 -5.94
C SER A 14 5.24 4.74 -6.79
N ILE A 15 4.44 5.63 -7.36
CA ILE A 15 3.38 5.29 -8.31
C ILE A 15 3.90 5.53 -9.73
N GLU A 16 3.72 4.53 -10.59
CA GLU A 16 3.92 4.64 -12.04
C GLU A 16 2.57 4.38 -12.72
N HIS A 17 2.19 5.26 -13.64
CA HIS A 17 0.89 5.21 -14.30
C HIS A 17 1.04 5.10 -15.82
N GLU A 18 0.63 3.96 -16.37
CA GLU A 18 0.72 3.63 -17.81
C GLU A 18 -0.63 3.12 -18.36
N ASP A 19 -1.71 3.88 -18.13
CA ASP A 19 -3.03 3.55 -18.69
C ASP A 19 -3.42 4.57 -19.76
N SER A 20 -3.64 4.09 -21.00
CA SER A 20 -4.06 4.94 -22.11
C SER A 20 -5.55 5.32 -22.09
N LEU A 21 -6.35 4.66 -21.25
CA LEU A 21 -7.81 4.85 -21.17
C LEU A 21 -8.22 5.82 -20.07
N THR A 22 -7.29 6.19 -19.18
CA THR A 22 -7.54 7.14 -18.08
C THR A 22 -6.61 8.34 -18.18
N SER A 23 -7.04 9.47 -17.64
CA SER A 23 -6.13 10.63 -17.55
C SER A 23 -5.09 10.39 -16.46
N SER A 24 -3.88 10.95 -16.62
CA SER A 24 -2.81 10.80 -15.63
C SER A 24 -3.24 11.25 -14.24
N ARG A 25 -4.09 12.28 -14.14
CA ARG A 25 -4.59 12.78 -12.85
C ARG A 25 -5.57 11.79 -12.21
N GLU A 26 -6.55 11.31 -12.96
CA GLU A 26 -7.52 10.34 -12.44
C GLU A 26 -6.83 9.03 -12.02
N GLY A 27 -5.87 8.57 -12.82
CA GLY A 27 -5.06 7.41 -12.49
C GLY A 27 -4.23 7.59 -11.22
N LEU A 28 -3.59 8.76 -11.06
CA LEU A 28 -2.82 9.09 -9.87
C LEU A 28 -3.72 9.15 -8.62
N GLU A 29 -4.85 9.86 -8.69
CA GLU A 29 -5.80 9.99 -7.58
C GLU A 29 -6.27 8.60 -7.10
N LYS A 30 -6.67 7.73 -8.03
CA LYS A 30 -7.07 6.35 -7.72
C LYS A 30 -5.95 5.49 -7.12
N ALA A 31 -4.72 5.66 -7.62
CA ALA A 31 -3.57 4.93 -7.11
C ALA A 31 -3.21 5.36 -5.68
N VAL A 32 -3.29 6.67 -5.38
CA VAL A 32 -3.10 7.19 -4.01
C VAL A 32 -4.17 6.60 -3.08
N ASP A 33 -5.46 6.69 -3.45
CA ASP A 33 -6.56 6.13 -2.66
C ASP A 33 -6.38 4.63 -2.35
N LEU A 34 -5.84 3.87 -3.32
CA LEU A 34 -5.57 2.45 -3.15
C LEU A 34 -4.41 2.21 -2.18
N LEU A 35 -3.31 2.95 -2.32
CA LEU A 35 -2.14 2.80 -1.46
C LEU A 35 -2.44 3.23 -0.02
N GLU A 36 -3.18 4.32 0.20
CA GLU A 36 -3.58 4.78 1.53
C GLU A 36 -4.34 3.67 2.30
N ARG A 37 -5.26 2.97 1.64
CA ARG A 37 -6.00 1.84 2.25
C ARG A 37 -5.15 0.60 2.49
N ALA A 38 -4.03 0.46 1.78
CA ALA A 38 -3.16 -0.70 1.86
C ALA A 38 -2.04 -0.55 2.91
N ILE A 39 -1.81 0.67 3.42
CA ILE A 39 -0.86 0.95 4.49
C ILE A 39 -1.46 0.51 5.84
N PHE A 40 -0.64 -0.14 6.67
CA PHE A 40 -1.07 -0.57 8.00
C PHE A 40 -0.71 0.51 9.02
N GLU A 41 -1.70 0.99 9.77
CA GLU A 41 -1.50 2.04 10.79
C GLU A 41 -1.23 1.47 12.19
N THR A 42 -1.56 0.20 12.42
CA THR A 42 -1.42 -0.46 13.72
C THR A 42 -0.40 -1.60 13.66
N GLU A 43 0.07 -2.02 14.83
CA GLU A 43 0.86 -3.23 14.98
C GLU A 43 -0.04 -4.48 15.04
N PRO A 44 0.40 -5.62 14.47
CA PRO A 44 -0.28 -6.88 14.68
C PRO A 44 -0.34 -7.18 16.18
N GLY A 45 -1.53 -7.52 16.68
CA GLY A 45 -1.66 -8.04 18.04
C GLY A 45 -1.03 -9.42 18.18
N GLU A 46 -1.03 -9.95 19.41
CA GLU A 46 -0.59 -11.33 19.66
C GLU A 46 -1.41 -12.33 18.83
N ALA A 47 -0.74 -13.38 18.35
CA ALA A 47 -1.39 -14.42 17.59
C ALA A 47 -2.34 -15.21 18.49
N TYR A 48 -3.64 -14.95 18.36
CA TYR A 48 -4.69 -15.63 19.12
C TYR A 48 -4.83 -17.14 18.83
N TRP A 49 -4.09 -17.66 17.84
CA TRP A 49 -4.06 -19.08 17.46
C TRP A 49 -2.91 -19.87 18.11
N ALA A 50 -2.07 -19.24 18.92
CA ALA A 50 -0.89 -19.87 19.52
C ALA A 50 -1.12 -20.41 20.94
N GLU A 51 -2.38 -20.57 21.36
CA GLU A 51 -2.78 -21.29 22.58
C GLU A 51 -2.92 -22.81 22.36
#